data_AF-A0A9R1W602-F1
#
_entry.id   AF-A0A9R1W602-F1
#
_cell.length_a   1.000
_cell.length_b   1.000
_cell.length_c   1.000
_cell.angle_alpha   90.00
_cell.angle_beta   90.00
_cell.angle_gamma   90.00
#
_symmetry.space_group_name_H-M   'P 1'
#
loop_
_entity.id
_entity.type
_entity.pdbx_description
1 polymer ?
#
loop_
_entity_poly.entity_id
_entity_poly.type
_entity_poly.pdbx_seq_one_letter_code
_entity_poly.pdbx_strand_id
1 'polypeptide(L)'
;MNIHSRLKRKEEKSRNVAKSTRRSSAAGLNISKKGMSFTKGDLLTKTRKLVNGLAKVKPVWLKAMEKSPPAVFPRAEKKVERICLPEDVYVNKFYKKHPESLHEDPIKIRDFDPTPSRIFGCRVLELKEEGVTEEDAIDVADTEYKLQKKAKKKAYKRLKEIAKIRGTKLPPNPYPSAVKEIQAEEKKYVHDRFFNPRILEIVDKLKEQQAADMLDRGRPAGTY
;
A
#
# COMPACT_ATOMS: atom_id res chain seq x y z
N MET A 1 -13.67 24.93 23.15
CA MET A 1 -12.36 24.30 23.42
C MET A 1 -12.00 23.35 22.28
N ASN A 2 -10.87 23.59 21.60
CA ASN A 2 -10.60 23.10 20.25
C ASN A 2 -10.10 21.64 20.21
N ILE A 3 -10.76 20.77 19.44
CA ILE A 3 -10.54 19.30 19.35
C ILE A 3 -9.09 18.96 18.99
N HIS A 4 -8.44 19.83 18.21
CA HIS A 4 -7.03 19.70 17.82
C HIS A 4 -6.05 19.71 19.00
N SER A 5 -6.35 20.47 20.05
CA SER A 5 -5.52 20.53 21.27
C SER A 5 -5.58 19.24 22.09
N ARG A 6 -6.70 18.51 22.01
CA ARG A 6 -6.94 17.26 22.76
C ARG A 6 -6.22 16.08 22.10
N LEU A 7 -6.11 16.09 20.77
CA LEU A 7 -5.36 15.10 19.99
C LEU A 7 -3.85 15.23 20.20
N LYS A 8 -3.30 16.46 20.17
CA LYS A 8 -1.86 16.69 20.45
C LYS A 8 -1.45 16.20 21.85
N ARG A 9 -2.26 16.50 22.88
CA ARG A 9 -1.98 16.02 24.25
C ARG A 9 -2.02 14.50 24.38
N LYS A 10 -2.93 13.82 23.66
CA LYS A 10 -3.01 12.35 23.68
C LYS A 10 -1.77 11.71 23.04
N GLU A 11 -1.29 12.30 21.95
CA GLU A 11 -0.15 11.79 21.19
C GLU A 11 1.21 12.04 21.90
N GLU A 12 1.29 13.12 22.67
CA GLU A 12 2.46 13.45 23.48
C GLU A 12 2.55 12.57 24.74
N LYS A 13 1.39 12.25 25.35
CA LYS A 13 1.31 11.29 26.47
C LYS A 13 1.72 9.88 26.04
N SER A 14 1.28 9.40 24.87
CA SER A 14 1.65 8.07 24.37
C SER A 14 3.14 7.98 24.00
N ARG A 15 3.73 9.04 23.44
CA ARG A 15 5.18 9.11 23.18
C ARG A 15 6.03 9.09 24.46
N ASN A 16 5.57 9.76 25.53
CA ASN A 16 6.29 9.77 26.80
C ASN A 16 6.18 8.44 27.57
N VAL A 17 5.03 7.76 27.48
CA VAL A 17 4.87 6.39 28.02
C VAL A 17 5.77 5.39 27.28
N ALA A 18 5.90 5.51 25.95
CA ALA A 18 6.79 4.67 25.14
C ALA A 18 8.28 4.94 25.38
N LYS A 19 8.67 6.17 25.76
CA LYS A 19 10.05 6.49 26.18
C LYS A 19 10.36 6.01 27.60
N SER A 20 9.38 6.04 28.50
CA SER A 20 9.52 5.54 29.87
C SER A 20 9.74 4.01 29.90
N THR A 21 8.97 3.26 29.11
CA THR A 21 9.12 1.79 29.00
C THR A 21 10.43 1.33 28.35
N ARG A 22 11.12 2.20 27.59
CA ARG A 22 12.43 1.87 27.00
C ARG A 22 13.62 2.13 27.93
N ARG A 23 13.47 2.89 29.02
CA ARG A 23 14.58 3.22 29.93
C ARG A 23 14.72 2.28 31.12
N SER A 24 13.74 1.41 31.40
CA SER A 24 13.76 0.52 32.56
C SER A 24 14.30 -0.90 32.31
N SER A 25 14.78 -1.24 31.11
CA SER A 25 15.34 -2.59 30.81
C SER A 25 16.87 -2.66 30.72
N ALA A 26 17.59 -1.56 30.99
CA ALA A 26 19.04 -1.46 30.83
C ALA A 26 19.83 -1.50 32.16
N ALA A 27 19.31 -2.16 33.19
CA ALA A 27 20.05 -2.43 34.42
C ALA A 27 19.69 -3.83 34.92
N GLY A 28 20.55 -4.82 34.66
CA GLY A 28 20.29 -6.19 35.06
C GLY A 28 21.36 -7.16 34.61
N LEU A 29 22.47 -7.16 35.36
CA LEU A 29 23.41 -8.26 35.58
C LEU A 29 23.54 -9.34 34.49
N ASN A 30 24.72 -9.35 33.85
CA ASN A 30 25.28 -10.52 33.19
C ASN A 30 25.55 -11.64 34.21
N ILE A 31 24.50 -12.38 34.59
CA ILE A 31 24.65 -13.67 35.25
C ILE A 31 24.63 -14.73 34.16
N SER A 32 25.75 -15.44 34.04
CA SER A 32 25.92 -16.62 33.18
C SER A 32 24.90 -17.71 33.51
N LYS A 33 23.69 -17.63 32.96
CA LYS A 33 22.76 -18.76 32.92
C LYS A 33 23.15 -19.68 31.77
N LYS A 34 24.05 -20.62 32.06
CA LYS A 34 24.36 -21.79 31.23
C LYS A 34 23.18 -22.78 31.31
N GLY A 35 22.02 -22.37 30.80
CA GLY A 35 20.86 -23.24 30.61
C GLY A 35 20.93 -23.88 29.21
N MET A 36 20.91 -25.20 29.13
CA MET A 36 20.84 -25.94 27.86
C MET A 36 19.48 -25.68 27.20
N SER A 37 19.38 -24.65 26.36
CA SER A 37 18.18 -24.48 25.55
C SER A 37 18.16 -25.53 24.43
N PHE A 38 17.05 -26.25 24.31
CA PHE A 38 16.75 -27.19 23.21
C PHE A 38 17.08 -26.60 21.82
N THR A 39 17.01 -25.28 21.70
CA THR A 39 17.20 -24.46 20.50
C THR A 39 18.63 -23.98 20.21
N LYS A 40 19.61 -24.15 21.12
CA LYS A 40 21.00 -23.68 20.88
C LYS A 40 21.85 -24.78 20.22
N GLY A 41 22.38 -24.52 19.03
CA GLY A 41 23.27 -25.42 18.26
C GLY A 41 22.63 -26.04 17.01
N ASP A 42 23.46 -26.44 16.04
CA ASP A 42 23.05 -27.00 14.74
C ASP A 42 22.39 -28.39 14.88
N LEU A 43 21.30 -28.61 14.15
CA LEU A 43 20.53 -29.86 14.14
C LEU A 43 21.41 -31.04 13.75
N LEU A 44 22.22 -30.89 12.70
CA LEU A 44 23.07 -31.96 12.17
C LEU A 44 24.14 -32.37 13.19
N THR A 45 24.77 -31.40 13.87
CA THR A 45 25.70 -31.71 14.96
C THR A 45 25.05 -32.40 16.16
N LYS A 46 23.80 -32.06 16.50
CA LYS A 46 23.05 -32.67 17.61
C LYS A 46 22.62 -34.09 17.31
N THR A 47 22.04 -34.33 16.13
CA THR A 47 21.57 -35.68 15.75
C THR A 47 22.73 -36.63 15.56
N ARG A 48 23.87 -36.17 15.03
CA ARG A 48 25.11 -36.96 15.00
C ARG A 48 25.53 -37.41 16.39
N LYS A 49 25.52 -36.51 17.39
CA LYS A 49 25.87 -36.87 18.78
C LYS A 49 24.92 -37.91 19.38
N LEU A 50 23.62 -37.80 19.12
CA LEU A 50 22.61 -38.73 19.66
C LEU A 50 22.66 -40.11 19.00
N VAL A 51 22.93 -40.17 17.68
CA VAL A 51 23.08 -41.43 16.95
C VAL A 51 24.39 -42.12 17.34
N ASN A 52 25.50 -41.36 17.44
CA ASN A 52 26.79 -41.90 17.86
C ASN A 52 26.80 -42.36 19.32
N GLY A 53 26.03 -41.69 20.20
CA GLY A 53 25.83 -42.10 21.59
C GLY A 53 24.81 -43.22 21.77
N LEU A 54 24.34 -43.86 20.68
CA LEU A 54 23.33 -44.93 20.68
C LEU A 54 22.00 -44.58 21.37
N ALA A 55 21.76 -43.29 21.63
CA ALA A 55 20.55 -42.81 22.29
C ALA A 55 19.35 -42.75 21.33
N LYS A 56 19.60 -42.70 20.02
CA LYS A 56 18.57 -42.71 18.96
C LYS A 56 19.03 -43.52 17.75
N VAL A 57 18.09 -44.19 17.09
CA VAL A 57 18.30 -44.84 15.79
C VAL A 57 18.62 -43.78 14.73
N LYS A 58 19.52 -44.11 13.80
CA LYS A 58 19.92 -43.23 12.69
C LYS A 58 18.69 -42.87 11.85
N PRO A 59 18.29 -41.58 11.77
CA PRO A 59 17.15 -41.20 10.96
C PRO A 59 17.52 -41.24 9.48
N VAL A 60 16.55 -41.61 8.63
CA VAL A 60 16.73 -41.80 7.18
C VAL A 60 17.30 -40.55 6.50
N TRP A 61 16.90 -39.36 6.95
CA TRP A 61 17.33 -38.08 6.40
C TRP A 61 18.77 -37.68 6.75
N LEU A 62 19.42 -38.30 7.76
CA LEU A 62 20.76 -37.89 8.21
C LEU A 62 21.81 -38.04 7.09
N LYS A 63 21.76 -39.14 6.35
CA LYS A 63 22.70 -39.41 5.24
C LYS A 63 22.56 -38.38 4.12
N ALA A 64 21.33 -37.95 3.83
CA ALA A 64 21.06 -36.93 2.82
C ALA A 64 21.56 -35.55 3.28
N MET A 65 21.30 -35.19 4.53
CA MET A 65 21.71 -33.90 5.10
C MET A 65 23.23 -33.80 5.32
N GLU A 66 23.92 -34.90 5.59
CA GLU A 66 25.39 -34.94 5.64
C GLU A 66 26.02 -34.80 4.26
N LYS A 67 25.37 -35.37 3.22
CA LYS A 67 25.82 -35.22 1.83
C LYS A 67 25.57 -33.81 1.30
N SER A 68 24.48 -33.17 1.71
CA SER A 68 24.11 -31.82 1.29
C SER A 68 23.63 -31.02 2.51
N PRO A 69 24.56 -30.43 3.29
CA PRO A 69 24.19 -29.58 4.40
C PRO A 69 23.52 -28.30 3.86
N PRO A 70 22.63 -27.66 4.65
CA PRO A 70 22.02 -26.40 4.25
C PRO A 70 23.10 -25.33 4.05
N ALA A 71 22.90 -24.45 3.07
CA ALA A 71 23.82 -23.35 2.79
C ALA A 71 23.95 -22.42 4.00
N VAL A 72 25.19 -22.11 4.39
CA VAL A 72 25.49 -21.19 5.48
C VAL A 72 25.94 -19.87 4.89
N PHE A 73 25.15 -18.81 5.13
CA PHE A 73 25.54 -17.45 4.77
C PHE A 73 26.33 -16.81 5.92
N PRO A 74 27.30 -15.93 5.63
CA PRO A 74 27.97 -15.16 6.67
C PRO A 74 26.92 -14.39 7.46
N ARG A 75 27.07 -14.37 8.79
CA ARG A 75 26.15 -13.63 9.66
C ARG A 75 26.27 -12.15 9.32
N ALA A 76 25.18 -11.54 8.84
CA ALA A 76 25.15 -10.11 8.58
C ALA A 76 25.32 -9.36 9.91
N GLU A 77 26.45 -8.67 10.07
CA GLU A 77 26.73 -7.80 11.22
C GLU A 77 25.98 -6.46 11.09
N LYS A 78 25.74 -6.03 9.84
CA LYS A 78 25.10 -4.77 9.50
C LYS A 78 23.62 -4.95 9.18
N LYS A 79 22.86 -3.88 9.42
CA LYS A 79 21.47 -3.78 8.96
C LYS A 79 21.44 -3.79 7.42
N VAL A 80 20.45 -4.48 6.85
CA VAL A 80 20.22 -4.51 5.40
C VAL A 80 20.06 -3.08 4.87
N GLU A 81 20.85 -2.74 3.85
CA GLU A 81 20.82 -1.44 3.18
C GLU A 81 19.59 -1.31 2.28
N ARG A 82 19.09 -0.09 2.11
CA ARG A 82 17.95 0.17 1.22
C ARG A 82 18.45 0.17 -0.23
N ILE A 83 17.89 -0.70 -1.06
CA ILE A 83 18.14 -0.69 -2.51
C ILE A 83 17.44 0.54 -3.09
N CYS A 84 18.20 1.38 -3.79
CA CYS A 84 17.73 2.54 -4.53
C CYS A 84 18.33 2.49 -5.93
N LEU A 85 17.55 2.83 -6.94
CA LEU A 85 17.98 2.88 -8.32
C LEU A 85 18.17 4.35 -8.77
N PRO A 86 19.06 4.65 -9.74
CA PRO A 86 19.36 6.02 -10.13
C PRO A 86 18.14 6.78 -10.67
N GLU A 87 17.20 6.09 -11.32
CA GLU A 87 15.94 6.64 -11.80
C GLU A 87 14.97 7.08 -10.70
N ASP A 88 15.10 6.57 -9.47
CA ASP A 88 14.07 6.71 -8.43
C ASP A 88 13.87 8.19 -8.08
N VAL A 89 14.91 8.99 -8.23
CA VAL A 89 14.87 10.45 -8.06
C VAL A 89 13.90 11.09 -9.06
N TYR A 90 13.95 10.66 -10.32
CA TYR A 90 13.11 11.20 -11.40
C TYR A 90 11.70 10.63 -11.38
N VAL A 91 11.52 9.38 -10.96
CA VAL A 91 10.20 8.79 -10.69
C VAL A 91 9.45 9.62 -9.64
N ASN A 92 10.13 10.03 -8.56
CA ASN A 92 9.54 10.89 -7.54
C ASN A 92 9.22 12.31 -8.08
N LYS A 93 10.07 12.88 -8.95
CA LYS A 93 9.79 14.16 -9.62
C LYS A 93 8.58 14.05 -10.55
N PHE A 94 8.44 12.93 -11.26
CA PHE A 94 7.32 12.64 -12.15
C PHE A 94 5.99 12.63 -11.39
N TYR A 95 5.89 11.91 -10.27
CA TYR A 95 4.65 11.88 -9.48
C TYR A 95 4.30 13.24 -8.84
N LYS A 96 5.30 14.09 -8.57
CA LYS A 96 5.05 15.48 -8.15
C LYS A 96 4.46 16.32 -9.29
N LYS A 97 4.91 16.12 -10.53
CA LYS A 97 4.37 16.82 -11.72
C LYS A 97 3.01 16.25 -12.15
N HIS A 98 2.80 14.94 -12.03
CA HIS A 98 1.63 14.18 -12.50
C HIS A 98 1.01 13.33 -11.39
N PRO A 99 0.32 13.93 -10.41
CA PRO A 99 -0.35 13.16 -9.34
C PRO A 99 -1.46 12.26 -9.88
N GLU A 100 -2.06 12.59 -11.01
CA GLU A 100 -3.11 11.79 -11.66
C GLU A 100 -2.59 10.44 -12.18
N SER A 101 -1.31 10.35 -12.54
CA SER A 101 -0.72 9.13 -13.10
C SER A 101 -0.73 7.97 -12.11
N LEU A 102 -0.73 8.24 -10.80
CA LEU A 102 -0.81 7.20 -9.76
C LEU A 102 -2.08 6.35 -9.88
N HIS A 103 -3.17 6.94 -10.35
CA HIS A 103 -4.46 6.26 -10.53
C HIS A 103 -4.66 5.81 -11.99
N GLU A 104 -4.24 6.65 -12.94
CA GLU A 104 -4.39 6.41 -14.37
C GLU A 104 -3.51 5.25 -14.87
N ASP A 105 -2.28 5.12 -14.38
CA ASP A 105 -1.30 4.14 -14.82
C ASP A 105 -0.84 3.26 -13.64
N PRO A 106 -1.71 2.36 -13.13
CA PRO A 106 -1.39 1.53 -11.98
C PRO A 106 -0.26 0.55 -12.27
N ILE A 107 0.53 0.21 -11.25
CA ILE A 107 1.60 -0.79 -11.35
C ILE A 107 0.96 -2.17 -11.51
N LYS A 108 1.06 -2.72 -12.72
CA LYS A 108 0.57 -4.05 -13.03
C LYS A 108 1.72 -5.04 -12.91
N ILE A 109 1.69 -5.85 -11.85
CA ILE A 109 2.73 -6.84 -11.52
C ILE A 109 2.91 -7.88 -12.65
N ARG A 110 1.87 -8.12 -13.45
CA ARG A 110 1.86 -9.14 -14.52
C ARG A 110 2.31 -8.61 -15.88
N ASP A 111 2.34 -7.29 -16.07
CA ASP A 111 2.67 -6.70 -17.35
C ASP A 111 4.20 -6.63 -17.48
N PHE A 112 4.71 -6.89 -18.68
CA PHE A 112 6.15 -6.80 -18.96
C PHE A 112 6.59 -5.34 -19.16
N ASP A 113 5.67 -4.49 -19.60
CA ASP A 113 5.98 -3.10 -19.88
C ASP A 113 6.18 -2.30 -18.59
N PRO A 114 7.26 -1.51 -18.48
CA PRO A 114 7.49 -0.67 -17.32
C PRO A 114 6.42 0.41 -17.20
N THR A 115 6.18 0.88 -15.97
CA THR A 115 5.23 1.97 -15.74
C THR A 115 5.71 3.25 -16.44
N PRO A 116 4.79 4.15 -16.86
CA PRO A 116 5.16 5.42 -17.49
C PRO A 116 6.14 6.26 -16.66
N SER A 117 6.01 6.21 -15.32
CA SER A 117 6.95 6.88 -14.41
C SER A 117 8.37 6.34 -14.53
N ARG A 118 8.53 5.03 -14.73
CA ARG A 118 9.82 4.35 -14.87
C ARG A 118 10.43 4.62 -16.24
N ILE A 119 9.60 4.61 -17.30
CA ILE A 119 10.00 5.01 -18.67
C ILE A 119 10.53 6.44 -18.67
N PHE A 120 9.80 7.36 -18.04
CA PHE A 120 10.24 8.75 -17.86
C PHE A 120 11.60 8.83 -17.15
N GLY A 121 11.77 8.10 -16.05
CA GLY A 121 13.04 8.07 -15.32
C GLY A 121 14.21 7.52 -16.15
N CYS A 122 14.01 6.43 -16.91
CA CYS A 122 15.01 5.92 -17.85
C CYS A 122 15.35 6.96 -18.92
N ARG A 123 14.33 7.58 -19.53
CA ARG A 123 14.54 8.52 -20.63
C ARG A 123 15.37 9.72 -20.21
N VAL A 124 15.14 10.24 -19.01
CA VAL A 124 15.96 11.33 -18.46
C VAL A 124 17.42 10.91 -18.26
N LEU A 125 17.65 9.67 -17.82
CA LEU A 125 19.01 9.14 -17.69
C LEU A 125 19.69 8.96 -19.05
N GLU A 126 18.98 8.44 -20.06
CA GLU A 126 19.48 8.30 -21.43
C GLU A 126 19.90 9.67 -22.01
N LEU A 127 19.03 10.69 -21.89
CA LEU A 127 19.33 12.04 -22.38
C LEU A 127 20.53 12.67 -21.63
N LYS A 128 20.69 12.34 -20.35
CA LYS A 128 21.84 12.79 -19.56
C LYS A 128 23.13 12.10 -20.00
N GLU A 129 23.07 10.82 -20.38
CA GLU A 129 24.20 10.09 -20.97
C GLU A 129 24.60 10.67 -22.33
N GLU A 130 23.63 11.18 -23.11
CA GLU A 130 23.86 11.93 -24.35
C GLU A 130 24.47 13.34 -24.12
N GLY A 131 24.52 13.81 -22.86
CA GLY A 131 25.12 15.09 -22.48
C GLY A 131 24.14 16.26 -22.38
N VAL A 132 22.83 16.01 -22.39
CA VAL A 132 21.80 17.05 -22.19
C VAL A 132 21.76 17.48 -20.73
N THR A 133 21.42 18.76 -20.47
CA THR A 133 21.22 19.26 -19.11
C THR A 133 20.04 18.53 -18.44
N GLU A 134 20.06 18.39 -17.11
CA GLU A 134 19.02 17.63 -16.41
C GLU A 134 17.62 18.26 -16.57
N GLU A 135 17.55 19.58 -16.66
CA GLU A 135 16.29 20.32 -16.77
C GLU A 135 15.68 20.12 -18.15
N ASP A 136 16.47 20.29 -19.20
CA ASP A 136 16.04 20.05 -20.58
C ASP A 136 15.65 18.58 -20.79
N ALA A 137 16.41 17.64 -20.22
CA ALA A 137 16.11 16.21 -20.30
C ALA A 137 14.76 15.86 -19.66
N ILE A 138 14.46 16.46 -18.50
CA ILE A 138 13.17 16.31 -17.81
C ILE A 138 12.03 16.85 -18.67
N ASP A 139 12.22 17.98 -19.34
CA ASP A 139 11.17 18.61 -20.14
C ASP A 139 10.93 17.86 -21.46
N VAL A 140 11.99 17.37 -22.12
CA VAL A 140 11.87 16.48 -23.28
C VAL A 140 11.09 15.22 -22.89
N ALA A 141 11.46 14.54 -21.81
CA ALA A 141 10.76 13.35 -21.35
C ALA A 141 9.28 13.63 -20.97
N ASP A 142 8.98 14.81 -20.44
CA ASP A 142 7.59 15.21 -20.14
C ASP A 142 6.78 15.46 -21.42
N THR A 143 7.37 16.07 -22.44
CA THR A 143 6.72 16.22 -23.74
C THR A 143 6.42 14.86 -24.39
N GLU A 144 7.36 13.92 -24.35
CA GLU A 144 7.17 12.55 -24.84
C GLU A 144 6.01 11.85 -24.12
N TYR A 145 5.96 11.94 -22.78
CA TYR A 145 4.87 11.39 -21.98
C TYR A 145 3.51 11.99 -22.35
N LYS A 146 3.43 13.32 -22.47
CA LYS A 146 2.20 14.02 -22.88
C LYS A 146 1.76 13.63 -24.29
N LEU A 147 2.70 13.44 -25.21
CA LEU A 147 2.42 12.98 -26.58
C LEU A 147 1.85 11.57 -26.58
N GLN A 148 2.44 10.63 -25.83
CA GLN A 148 1.91 9.27 -25.67
C GLN A 148 0.49 9.28 -25.09
N LYS A 149 0.25 10.09 -24.03
CA LYS A 149 -1.07 10.25 -23.42
C LYS A 149 -2.11 10.81 -24.41
N LYS A 150 -1.72 11.79 -25.23
CA LYS A 150 -2.58 12.33 -26.31
C LYS A 150 -2.86 11.29 -27.39
N ALA A 151 -1.85 10.50 -27.79
CA ALA A 151 -2.00 9.44 -28.79
C ALA A 151 -2.98 8.35 -28.30
N LYS A 152 -2.83 7.86 -27.07
CA LYS A 152 -3.75 6.91 -26.43
C LYS A 152 -5.20 7.45 -26.40
N LYS A 153 -5.38 8.73 -26.04
CA LYS A 153 -6.71 9.38 -26.08
C LYS A 153 -7.30 9.46 -27.49
N LYS A 154 -6.49 9.77 -28.52
CA LYS A 154 -6.95 9.78 -29.92
C LYS A 154 -7.33 8.37 -30.39
N ALA A 155 -6.52 7.36 -30.09
CA ALA A 155 -6.81 5.96 -30.41
C ALA A 155 -8.13 5.51 -29.77
N TYR A 156 -8.34 5.82 -28.49
CA TYR A 156 -9.59 5.53 -27.80
C TYR A 156 -10.81 6.22 -28.45
N LYS A 157 -10.70 7.49 -28.85
CA LYS A 157 -11.80 8.18 -29.58
C LYS A 157 -12.17 7.44 -30.86
N ARG A 158 -11.18 7.01 -31.65
CA ARG A 158 -11.40 6.23 -32.88
C ARG A 158 -12.07 4.89 -32.57
N LEU A 159 -11.57 4.15 -31.58
CA LEU A 159 -12.19 2.89 -31.15
C LEU A 159 -13.63 3.08 -30.67
N LYS A 160 -13.90 4.20 -29.99
CA LYS A 160 -15.24 4.57 -29.52
C LYS A 160 -16.20 4.85 -30.68
N GLU A 161 -15.74 5.56 -31.71
CA GLU A 161 -16.50 5.83 -32.94
C GLU A 161 -16.85 4.51 -33.65
N ILE A 162 -15.86 3.63 -33.84
CA ILE A 162 -16.05 2.30 -34.44
C ILE A 162 -17.03 1.46 -33.62
N ALA A 163 -16.90 1.43 -32.29
CA ALA A 163 -17.78 0.65 -31.42
C ALA A 163 -19.23 1.11 -31.50
N LYS A 164 -19.47 2.43 -31.61
CA LYS A 164 -20.81 3.00 -31.83
C LYS A 164 -21.41 2.56 -33.16
N ILE A 165 -20.63 2.66 -34.25
CA ILE A 165 -21.09 2.26 -35.59
C ILE A 165 -21.43 0.76 -35.62
N ARG A 166 -20.63 -0.07 -34.94
CA ARG A 166 -20.84 -1.52 -34.85
C ARG A 166 -21.93 -1.93 -33.85
N GLY A 167 -22.47 -1.02 -33.05
CA GLY A 167 -23.40 -1.34 -31.95
C GLY A 167 -22.79 -2.19 -30.83
N THR A 168 -21.48 -2.30 -30.77
CA THR A 168 -20.76 -3.08 -29.76
C THR A 168 -20.56 -2.29 -28.47
N LYS A 169 -20.30 -2.99 -27.35
CA LYS A 169 -19.96 -2.34 -26.08
C LYS A 169 -18.76 -1.43 -26.25
N LEU A 170 -18.80 -0.27 -25.59
CA LEU A 170 -17.73 0.72 -25.65
C LEU A 170 -16.45 0.14 -25.04
N PRO A 171 -15.28 0.41 -25.64
CA PRO A 171 -14.01 0.00 -25.05
C PRO A 171 -13.82 0.68 -23.68
N PRO A 172 -13.05 0.06 -22.76
CA PRO A 172 -12.66 0.69 -21.51
C PRO A 172 -11.92 2.00 -21.74
N ASN A 173 -12.16 2.99 -20.89
CA ASN A 173 -11.46 4.28 -20.97
C ASN A 173 -9.99 4.08 -20.56
N PRO A 174 -9.00 4.49 -21.38
CA PRO A 174 -7.58 4.34 -21.06
C PRO A 174 -7.14 5.14 -19.83
N TYR A 175 -7.84 6.22 -19.48
CA TYR A 175 -7.51 7.08 -18.34
C TYR A 175 -8.75 7.34 -17.50
N PRO A 176 -9.11 6.42 -16.60
CA PRO A 176 -10.21 6.64 -15.68
C PRO A 176 -9.82 7.71 -14.66
N SER A 177 -10.72 8.66 -14.43
CA SER A 177 -10.52 9.61 -13.33
C SER A 177 -10.96 8.95 -12.03
N ALA A 178 -10.13 9.01 -10.99
CA ALA A 178 -10.42 8.45 -9.66
C ALA A 178 -11.83 8.84 -9.15
N VAL A 179 -12.22 10.10 -9.35
CA VAL A 179 -13.55 10.60 -8.96
C VAL A 179 -14.70 9.85 -9.67
N LYS A 180 -14.52 9.49 -10.95
CA LYS A 180 -15.57 8.78 -11.70
C LYS A 180 -15.67 7.31 -11.33
N GLU A 181 -14.57 6.69 -10.89
CA GLU A 181 -14.61 5.32 -10.37
C GLU A 181 -15.36 5.29 -9.05
N ILE A 182 -15.00 6.17 -8.11
CA ILE A 182 -15.72 6.33 -6.84
C ILE A 182 -17.20 6.64 -7.08
N GLN A 183 -17.49 7.60 -7.96
CA GLN A 183 -18.89 7.93 -8.31
C GLN A 183 -19.62 6.76 -8.97
N ALA A 184 -18.96 5.95 -9.79
CA ALA A 184 -19.59 4.79 -10.42
C ALA A 184 -19.94 3.71 -9.38
N GLU A 185 -19.07 3.50 -8.39
CA GLU A 185 -19.33 2.63 -7.25
C GLU A 185 -20.46 3.17 -6.36
N GLU A 186 -20.42 4.47 -6.04
CA GLU A 186 -21.41 5.13 -5.20
C GLU A 186 -22.78 5.28 -5.88
N LYS A 187 -22.82 5.37 -7.21
CA LYS A 187 -24.06 5.58 -7.98
C LYS A 187 -25.14 4.58 -7.62
N LYS A 188 -24.78 3.32 -7.34
CA LYS A 188 -25.72 2.29 -6.91
C LYS A 188 -26.39 2.69 -5.59
N TYR A 189 -25.59 3.04 -4.59
CA TYR A 189 -26.08 3.41 -3.26
C TYR A 189 -26.84 4.74 -3.27
N VAL A 190 -26.39 5.70 -4.08
CA VAL A 190 -27.09 6.97 -4.28
C VAL A 190 -28.45 6.73 -4.92
N HIS A 191 -28.53 5.89 -5.95
CA HIS A 191 -29.79 5.52 -6.58
C HIS A 191 -30.73 4.82 -5.59
N ASP A 192 -30.23 3.81 -4.87
CA ASP A 192 -31.03 3.08 -3.89
C ASP A 192 -31.58 4.01 -2.80
N ARG A 193 -30.84 5.06 -2.39
CA ARG A 193 -31.31 6.03 -1.39
C ARG A 193 -32.61 6.75 -1.77
N PHE A 194 -32.84 6.96 -3.07
CA PHE A 194 -34.03 7.66 -3.57
C PHE A 194 -35.12 6.73 -4.10
N PHE A 195 -34.74 5.54 -4.60
CA PHE A 195 -35.66 4.65 -5.30
C PHE A 195 -35.97 3.34 -4.56
N ASN A 196 -35.23 3.02 -3.49
CA ASN A 196 -35.51 1.80 -2.71
C ASN A 196 -36.69 2.04 -1.75
N PRO A 197 -37.80 1.29 -1.90
CA PRO A 197 -38.99 1.50 -1.07
C PRO A 197 -38.71 1.32 0.42
N ARG A 198 -37.82 0.39 0.79
CA ARG A 198 -37.46 0.16 2.21
C ARG A 198 -36.75 1.36 2.82
N ILE A 199 -35.91 2.05 2.03
CA ILE A 199 -35.19 3.23 2.52
C ILE A 199 -36.14 4.41 2.67
N LEU A 200 -37.07 4.58 1.72
CA LEU A 200 -38.11 5.61 1.81
C LEU A 200 -39.00 5.39 3.05
N GLU A 201 -39.45 4.16 3.29
CA GLU A 201 -40.22 3.80 4.49
C GLU A 201 -39.48 4.15 5.79
N ILE A 202 -38.16 3.91 5.84
CA ILE A 202 -37.34 4.26 7.00
C ILE A 202 -37.23 5.78 7.16
N VAL A 203 -37.06 6.52 6.06
CA VAL A 203 -36.99 7.99 6.07
C VAL A 203 -38.32 8.60 6.51
N ASP A 204 -39.44 8.05 6.08
CA ASP A 204 -40.76 8.55 6.46
C ASP A 204 -41.06 8.28 7.93
N LYS A 205 -40.73 7.08 8.45
CA LYS A 205 -40.78 6.79 9.90
C LYS A 205 -39.89 7.73 10.72
N LEU A 206 -38.70 8.07 10.22
CA LEU A 206 -37.81 9.03 10.87
C LEU A 206 -38.40 10.44 10.91
N LYS A 207 -39.05 10.88 9.83
CA LYS A 207 -39.75 12.18 9.80
C LYS A 207 -40.94 12.22 10.77
N GLU A 208 -41.71 11.13 10.84
CA GLU A 208 -42.82 10.99 11.79
C GLU A 208 -42.33 11.08 13.24
N GLN A 209 -41.25 10.34 13.58
CA GLN A 209 -40.62 10.42 14.90
C GLN A 209 -40.11 11.83 15.21
N GLN A 210 -39.46 12.49 14.25
CA GLN A 210 -38.94 13.84 14.42
C GLN A 210 -40.07 14.87 14.61
N ALA A 211 -41.20 14.70 13.92
CA ALA A 211 -42.38 15.55 14.10
C ALA A 211 -43.03 15.35 15.48
N ALA A 212 -43.12 14.10 15.96
CA ALA A 212 -43.61 13.78 17.30
C ALA A 212 -42.73 14.38 18.40
N ASP A 213 -41.40 14.26 18.27
CA ASP A 213 -40.43 14.85 19.20
C ASP A 213 -40.53 16.39 19.25
N MET A 214 -40.78 17.05 18.12
CA MET A 214 -40.97 18.51 18.08
C MET A 214 -42.27 18.95 18.77
N LEU A 215 -43.35 18.18 18.62
CA LEU A 215 -44.60 18.43 19.34
C LEU A 215 -44.44 18.23 20.85
N ASP A 216 -43.61 17.27 21.26
CA ASP A 216 -43.36 17.00 22.68
C ASP A 216 -42.45 18.05 23.34
N ARG A 217 -41.44 18.56 22.61
CA ARG A 217 -40.61 19.70 23.05
C ARG A 217 -41.36 21.04 23.09
N GLY A 218 -42.48 21.15 22.39
CA GLY A 218 -43.34 22.33 22.36
C GLY A 218 -44.36 22.41 23.50
N ARG A 219 -44.54 21.35 24.31
CA ARG A 219 -45.39 21.44 25.50
C ARG A 219 -44.63 22.18 26.62
N PRO A 220 -45.16 23.28 27.18
CA PRO A 220 -44.59 23.83 28.40
C PRO A 220 -44.69 22.76 29.50
N ALA A 221 -43.59 22.55 30.24
CA ALA A 221 -43.59 21.69 31.41
C ALA A 221 -44.73 22.14 32.34
N GLY A 222 -45.77 21.30 32.43
CA GLY A 222 -46.97 21.59 33.20
C GLY A 222 -46.62 21.82 34.67
N THR A 223 -46.94 23.02 35.14
CA THR A 223 -47.08 23.41 36.53
C THR A 223 -48.10 22.50 37.21
N TYR A 224 -47.67 21.80 38.27
CA TYR A 224 -48.54 21.30 39.33
C TYR A 224 -48.61 22.33 40.44
#